data_AF-A0A7R9R1H8-F1
#
_entry.id   AF-A0A7R9R1H8-F1
#
_cell.length_a   1.000
_cell.length_b   1.000
_cell.length_c   1.000
_cell.angle_alpha   90.00
_cell.angle_beta   90.00
_cell.angle_gamma   90.00
#
_symmetry.space_group_name_H-M   'P 1'
#
loop_
_entity.id
_entity.type
_entity.pdbx_description
1 polymer ?
#
loop_
_entity_poly.entity_id
_entity_poly.type
_entity_poly.pdbx_seq_one_letter_code
_entity_poly.pdbx_strand_id
1 'polypeptide(L)'
;MKSIYETMNMFNIDVTSKCLVAECWCPDIFIPKIQEALIQAQRTSQTAIPSVLTRIDTTQTPPTLNITNKFTRGFQAIVDAYGVSNYGEVNPMPYTCVTFPFIFSVMFGDA
;
A
#
# COMPACT_ATOMS: atom_id res chain seq x y z
N MET A 1 10.59 7.96 16.33
CA MET A 1 10.50 7.01 17.47
C MET A 1 9.05 6.84 17.93
N LYS A 2 8.27 7.92 18.13
CA LYS A 2 6.84 7.86 18.44
C LYS A 2 6.01 6.97 17.50
N SER A 3 6.18 7.13 16.18
CA SER A 3 5.46 6.33 15.18
C SER A 3 5.71 4.82 15.27
N ILE A 4 6.89 4.38 15.74
CA ILE A 4 7.19 2.95 15.89
C ILE A 4 6.36 2.39 17.04
N TYR A 5 6.32 3.08 18.18
CA TYR A 5 5.51 2.66 19.33
C TYR A 5 4.02 2.71 19.03
N GLU A 6 3.55 3.71 18.28
CA GLU A 6 2.16 3.78 17.82
C GLU A 6 1.78 2.58 16.95
N THR A 7 2.65 2.18 16.01
CA THR A 7 2.43 0.96 15.22
C THR A 7 2.46 -0.30 16.08
N MET A 8 3.43 -0.43 16.99
CA MET A 8 3.52 -1.58 17.90
C MET A 8 2.32 -1.67 18.84
N ASN A 9 1.70 -0.54 19.20
CA ASN A 9 0.48 -0.52 20.01
C ASN A 9 -0.74 -1.08 19.27
N MET A 10 -0.72 -1.17 17.93
CA MET A 10 -1.76 -1.84 17.17
C MET A 10 -1.60 -3.37 17.16
N PHE A 11 -0.47 -3.90 17.65
CA PHE A 11 -0.18 -5.32 17.61
C PHE A 11 -0.73 -6.02 18.85
N ASN A 12 -1.12 -7.27 18.70
CA ASN A 12 -1.55 -8.10 19.82
C ASN A 12 -0.34 -8.78 20.47
N ILE A 13 -0.35 -8.91 21.80
CA ILE A 13 0.71 -9.54 22.58
C ILE A 13 0.30 -10.98 22.86
N ASP A 14 1.03 -11.94 22.31
CA ASP A 14 0.93 -13.33 22.74
C ASP A 14 1.80 -13.54 23.99
N VAL A 15 1.14 -13.61 25.15
CA VAL A 15 1.78 -13.75 26.46
C VAL A 15 2.52 -15.08 26.60
N THR A 16 2.11 -16.12 25.87
CA THR A 16 2.69 -17.46 25.96
C THR A 16 4.05 -17.51 25.28
N SER A 17 4.14 -16.93 24.08
CA SER A 17 5.34 -16.96 23.24
C SER A 17 6.18 -15.68 23.34
N LYS A 18 5.76 -14.70 24.15
CA LYS A 18 6.37 -13.35 24.22
C LYS A 18 6.58 -12.75 22.82
N CYS A 19 5.58 -12.91 21.96
CA CYS A 19 5.62 -12.50 20.55
C CYS A 19 4.57 -11.42 20.29
N LEU A 20 4.85 -10.53 19.33
CA LEU A 20 3.89 -9.56 18.82
C LEU A 20 3.30 -10.07 17.50
N VAL A 21 1.98 -10.07 17.42
CA VAL A 21 1.24 -10.50 16.23
C VAL A 21 0.49 -9.30 15.66
N ALA A 22 0.63 -9.11 14.35
CA ALA A 22 -0.01 -8.03 13.62
C ALA A 22 -0.65 -8.57 12.35
N GLU A 23 -1.79 -8.00 11.98
CA GLU A 23 -2.45 -8.24 10.71
C GLU A 23 -2.37 -6.97 9.87
N CYS A 24 -2.00 -7.10 8.60
CA CYS A 24 -1.91 -5.95 7.70
C CYS A 24 -2.19 -6.35 6.25
N TRP A 25 -2.60 -5.35 5.47
CA TRP A 25 -2.75 -5.51 4.03
C TRP A 25 -1.41 -5.31 3.34
N CYS A 26 -1.04 -6.26 2.48
CA CYS A 26 0.13 -6.17 1.62
C CYS A 26 -0.22 -6.59 0.19
N PRO A 27 0.21 -5.82 -0.83
CA PRO A 27 0.16 -6.28 -2.22
C PRO A 27 1.01 -7.54 -2.41
N ASP A 28 0.48 -8.52 -3.17
CA ASP A 28 1.17 -9.79 -3.42
C ASP A 28 2.56 -9.58 -4.06
N ILE A 29 2.71 -8.55 -4.89
CA ILE A 29 3.98 -8.19 -5.55
C ILE A 29 5.12 -7.83 -4.58
N PHE A 30 4.80 -7.44 -3.35
CA PHE A 30 5.79 -7.01 -2.35
C PHE A 30 6.10 -8.07 -1.29
N ILE A 31 5.40 -9.22 -1.30
CA ILE A 31 5.63 -10.32 -0.35
C ILE A 31 7.11 -10.77 -0.34
N PRO A 32 7.79 -11.00 -1.49
CA PRO A 32 9.18 -11.43 -1.48
C PRO A 32 10.11 -10.42 -0.78
N LYS A 33 9.88 -9.13 -1.03
CA LYS A 33 10.67 -8.04 -0.43
C LYS A 33 10.49 -7.98 1.09
N ILE A 34 9.28 -8.25 1.58
CA ILE A 34 9.02 -8.30 3.02
C ILE A 34 9.75 -9.49 3.64
N GLN A 35 9.68 -10.68 3.02
CA GLN A 35 10.38 -11.87 3.51
C GLN A 35 11.90 -11.64 3.58
N GLU A 36 12.50 -11.03 2.56
CA GLU A 36 13.92 -10.66 2.57
C GLU A 36 14.27 -9.71 3.71
N ALA A 37 13.44 -8.68 3.93
CA ALA A 37 13.64 -7.72 5.02
C ALA A 37 13.55 -8.38 6.41
N LEU A 38 12.63 -9.34 6.59
CA LEU A 38 12.50 -10.11 7.84
C LEU A 38 13.73 -11.00 8.09
N ILE A 39 14.23 -11.67 7.06
CA ILE A 39 15.45 -12.49 7.13
C ILE A 39 16.66 -11.61 7.48
N GLN A 40 16.77 -10.43 6.86
CA GLN A 40 17.83 -9.48 7.15
C GLN A 40 17.75 -8.98 8.60
N ALA A 41 16.57 -8.62 9.08
CA ALA A 41 16.36 -8.18 10.46
C ALA A 41 16.74 -9.28 11.47
N GLN A 42 16.34 -10.53 11.21
CA GLN A 42 16.72 -11.67 12.06
C GLN A 42 18.24 -11.86 12.13
N ARG A 43 18.95 -11.71 11.00
CA ARG A 43 20.43 -11.79 10.97
C ARG A 43 21.07 -10.68 11.79
N THR A 44 20.56 -9.45 11.70
CA THR A 44 21.09 -8.31 12.46
C THR A 44 20.82 -8.42 13.95
N SER A 45 19.63 -8.91 14.34
CA SER A 45 19.22 -9.01 15.75
C SER A 45 19.76 -10.25 16.47
N GLN A 46 20.44 -11.17 15.77
CA GLN A 46 21.03 -12.41 16.30
C GLN A 46 20.06 -13.23 17.17
N THR A 47 18.76 -13.13 16.89
CA THR A 47 17.72 -13.72 17.72
C THR A 47 17.35 -15.09 17.18
N ALA A 48 17.12 -16.04 18.09
CA ALA A 48 16.75 -17.41 17.72
C ALA A 48 15.29 -17.54 17.25
N ILE A 49 14.45 -16.51 17.46
CA ILE A 49 13.04 -16.52 17.10
C ILE A 49 12.90 -16.05 15.64
N PRO A 50 12.39 -16.90 14.73
CA PRO A 50 12.17 -16.50 13.35
C PRO A 50 10.98 -15.54 13.26
N SER A 51 11.11 -14.52 12.43
CA SER A 51 9.96 -13.70 12.04
C SER A 51 9.18 -14.42 10.93
N VAL A 52 7.90 -14.67 11.18
CA VAL A 52 7.04 -15.45 10.28
C VAL A 52 6.02 -14.54 9.62
N LEU A 53 5.91 -14.64 8.30
CA LEU A 53 4.85 -14.02 7.51
C LEU A 53 3.89 -15.11 7.04
N THR A 54 2.62 -15.00 7.43
CA THR A 54 1.56 -15.95 7.06
C THR A 54 0.47 -15.22 6.30
N ARG A 55 0.04 -15.80 5.17
CA ARG A 55 -1.15 -15.32 4.45
C ARG A 55 -2.40 -15.79 5.18
N ILE A 56 -3.31 -14.88 5.43
CA ILE A 56 -4.60 -15.13 6.09
C ILE A 56 -5.70 -14.85 5.08
N ASP A 57 -6.65 -15.76 4.94
CA ASP A 57 -7.84 -15.54 4.13
C ASP A 57 -8.89 -14.78 4.97
N THR A 58 -9.46 -13.72 4.40
CA THR A 58 -10.43 -12.86 5.08
C THR A 58 -11.54 -12.45 4.12
N THR A 59 -12.73 -12.18 4.66
CA THR A 59 -13.87 -11.65 3.91
C THR A 59 -13.91 -10.13 3.88
N GLN A 60 -12.96 -9.46 4.55
CA GLN A 60 -12.88 -8.01 4.57
C GLN A 60 -12.44 -7.46 3.20
N THR A 61 -13.00 -6.32 2.81
CA THR A 61 -12.61 -5.64 1.57
C THR A 61 -11.18 -5.10 1.69
N PRO A 62 -10.24 -5.55 0.82
CA PRO A 62 -8.88 -5.03 0.83
C PRO A 62 -8.84 -3.57 0.34
N PRO A 63 -7.77 -2.83 0.69
CA PRO A 63 -7.55 -1.47 0.18
C PRO A 63 -7.15 -1.47 -1.31
N THR A 64 -7.49 -0.40 -2.00
CA THR A 64 -7.10 -0.18 -3.40
C THR A 64 -5.70 0.43 -3.50
N LEU A 65 -4.82 -0.19 -4.27
CA LEU A 65 -3.50 0.34 -4.59
C LEU A 65 -3.35 0.60 -6.08
N ASN A 66 -3.23 1.87 -6.46
CA ASN A 66 -2.89 2.28 -7.83
C ASN A 66 -1.38 2.55 -7.95
N ILE A 67 -0.66 1.70 -8.68
CA ILE A 67 0.78 1.89 -8.92
C ILE A 67 0.97 3.01 -9.96
N THR A 68 1.54 4.13 -9.53
CA THR A 68 1.79 5.30 -10.39
C THR A 68 3.28 5.54 -10.61
N ASN A 69 3.61 6.09 -11.78
CA ASN A 69 4.96 6.57 -12.10
C ASN A 69 5.02 8.11 -12.00
N LYS A 70 6.17 8.72 -12.33
CA LYS A 70 6.33 10.18 -12.28
C LYS A 70 5.29 10.94 -13.12
N PHE A 71 4.89 10.38 -14.26
CA PHE A 71 3.93 11.00 -15.18
C PHE A 71 2.48 10.83 -14.68
N THR A 72 2.08 9.61 -14.32
CA THR A 72 0.69 9.31 -13.94
C THR A 72 0.31 9.78 -12.55
N ARG A 73 1.28 10.07 -11.67
CA ARG A 73 1.03 10.54 -10.29
C ARG A 73 0.16 11.79 -10.23
N GLY A 74 0.41 12.77 -11.11
CA GLY A 74 -0.38 14.01 -11.13
C GLY A 74 -1.84 13.76 -11.46
N PHE A 75 -2.11 12.97 -12.50
CA PHE A 75 -3.47 12.60 -12.90
C PHE A 75 -4.18 11.74 -11.85
N GLN A 76 -3.47 10.80 -11.23
CA GLN A 76 -4.03 10.01 -10.15
C GLN A 76 -4.42 10.88 -8.95
N ALA A 77 -3.59 11.87 -8.58
CA ALA A 77 -3.94 12.80 -7.51
C ALA A 77 -5.21 13.61 -7.81
N ILE A 78 -5.44 13.98 -9.08
CA ILE A 78 -6.69 14.63 -9.50
C ILE A 78 -7.88 13.69 -9.28
N VAL A 79 -7.76 12.41 -9.68
CA VAL A 79 -8.83 11.41 -9.48
C VAL A 79 -9.07 11.15 -7.99
N ASP A 80 -8.02 10.91 -7.21
CA ASP A 80 -8.09 10.58 -5.79
C ASP A 80 -8.67 11.74 -4.96
N ALA A 81 -8.55 12.99 -5.42
CA ALA A 81 -9.17 14.15 -4.79
C ALA A 81 -10.71 14.11 -4.84
N TYR A 82 -11.30 13.42 -5.82
CA TYR A 82 -12.75 13.19 -5.88
C TYR A 82 -13.15 11.94 -5.09
N GLY A 83 -12.31 10.91 -5.08
CA GLY A 83 -12.53 9.70 -4.32
C GLY A 83 -11.59 8.59 -4.73
N VAL A 84 -11.35 7.67 -3.79
CA VAL A 84 -10.58 6.46 -4.05
C VAL A 84 -11.52 5.37 -4.57
N SER A 85 -11.15 4.73 -5.68
CA SER A 85 -11.92 3.63 -6.27
C SER A 85 -12.03 2.43 -5.33
N ASN A 86 -13.13 1.69 -5.44
CA ASN A 86 -13.28 0.43 -4.72
C ASN A 86 -12.28 -0.62 -5.23
N TYR A 87 -12.00 -1.62 -4.38
CA TYR A 87 -11.09 -2.69 -4.77
C TYR A 87 -11.64 -3.46 -5.96
N GLY A 88 -10.82 -3.63 -7.00
CA GLY A 88 -11.20 -4.29 -8.25
C GLY A 88 -12.01 -3.41 -9.21
N GLU A 89 -12.32 -2.17 -8.85
CA GLU A 89 -12.97 -1.22 -9.74
C GLU A 89 -11.99 -0.68 -10.80
N VAL A 90 -12.53 -0.30 -11.96
CA VAL A 90 -11.74 0.31 -13.03
C VAL A 90 -11.28 1.70 -12.59
N ASN A 91 -9.97 1.91 -12.58
CA ASN A 91 -9.39 3.23 -12.31
C ASN A 91 -9.67 4.19 -13.48
N PRO A 92 -10.30 5.36 -13.27
CA PRO A 92 -10.58 6.32 -14.34
C PRO A 92 -9.34 7.12 -14.79
N MET A 93 -8.25 7.12 -14.01
CA MET A 93 -7.03 7.91 -14.28
C MET A 93 -6.45 7.75 -15.70
N PRO A 94 -6.37 6.55 -16.31
CA PRO A 94 -5.86 6.42 -17.67
C PRO A 94 -6.67 7.20 -18.71
N TYR A 95 -8.00 7.31 -18.52
CA TYR A 95 -8.85 8.14 -19.38
C TYR A 95 -8.59 9.63 -19.13
N THR A 96 -8.49 10.02 -17.85
CA THR A 96 -8.18 11.39 -17.42
C THR A 96 -6.86 11.89 -18.01
N CYS A 97 -5.86 11.03 -18.22
CA CYS A 97 -4.58 11.41 -18.86
C CYS A 97 -4.75 12.04 -20.25
N VAL A 98 -5.80 11.67 -21.00
CA VAL A 98 -6.07 12.20 -22.35
C VAL A 98 -7.19 13.23 -22.32
N THR A 99 -8.29 12.92 -21.64
CA THR A 99 -9.49 13.76 -21.70
C THR A 99 -9.32 15.08 -20.96
N PHE A 100 -8.61 15.09 -19.83
CA PHE A 100 -8.37 16.30 -19.05
C PHE A 100 -7.61 17.38 -19.85
N PRO A 101 -6.40 17.12 -20.38
CA PRO A 101 -5.69 18.12 -21.16
C PRO A 101 -6.43 18.47 -22.45
N PHE A 102 -7.10 17.51 -23.11
CA PHE A 102 -7.83 17.78 -24.34
C PHE A 102 -8.98 18.77 -24.11
N ILE A 103 -9.83 18.54 -23.10
CA ILE A 103 -10.94 19.44 -22.78
C ILE A 103 -10.40 20.81 -22.34
N PHE A 104 -9.32 20.84 -21.56
CA PHE A 104 -8.65 22.08 -21.19
C PHE A 104 -8.19 22.87 -22.43
N SER A 105 -7.59 22.20 -23.42
CA SER A 105 -7.17 22.83 -24.68
C SER A 105 -8.34 23.32 -25.53
N VAL A 106 -9.51 22.66 -25.52
CA VAL A 106 -10.69 23.18 -26.22
C VAL A 106 -11.20 24.47 -25.58
N MET A 107 -11.09 24.61 -24.25
CA MET A 107 -11.55 25.80 -23.53
C MET A 107 -10.57 26.98 -23.61
N PHE A 108 -9.27 26.72 -23.68
CA PHE A 108 -8.20 27.72 -23.56
C PHE A 108 -7.20 27.71 -24.73
N GLY A 109 -7.56 27.10 -25.85
CA GLY A 109 -6.70 27.01 -27.04
C GLY A 109 -6.49 28.39 -27.67
N ASP A 110 -5.34 28.99 -27.39
CA ASP A 110 -4.75 30.07 -28.18
C ASP A 110 -3.59 29.50 -29.01
N ALA A 111 -3.31 30.12 -30.16
CA ALA A 111 -2.38 29.61 -31.17
C ALA A 111 -0.89 29.83 -30.82
#